data_AF-A0A3M9ZKF6-F1
#
_entry.id   AF-A0A3M9ZKF6-F1
#
_cell.length_a   1.000
_cell.length_b   1.000
_cell.length_c   1.000
_cell.angle_alpha   90.00
_cell.angle_beta   90.00
_cell.angle_gamma   90.00
#
_symmetry.space_group_name_H-M   'P 1'
#
loop_
_entity.id
_entity.type
_entity.pdbx_description
1 polymer ?
#
loop_
_entity_poly.entity_id
_entity_poly.type
_entity_poly.pdbx_seq_one_letter_code
_entity_poly.pdbx_strand_id
1 'polypeptide(L)'
;MITKQITVNGNTYKVILTDQVISYVNSLKRLYENTSYEDPETFEQVSSEIAATVGEIATAIDPPADEGDLDGIIQEIIRSVDSRAAEMEQQLSKSRSSR
;
A
#
# COMPACT_ATOMS: atom_id res chain seq x y z
N MET A 1 2.22 13.20 7.76
CA MET A 1 1.19 12.19 8.09
C MET A 1 -0.17 12.64 7.55
N ILE A 2 -0.93 11.75 6.92
CA ILE A 2 -2.28 12.02 6.41
C ILE A 2 -3.20 10.90 6.89
N THR A 3 -4.42 11.25 7.30
CA THR A 3 -5.45 10.27 7.60
C THR A 3 -6.38 10.10 6.40
N LYS A 4 -6.61 8.86 5.98
CA LYS A 4 -7.52 8.48 4.90
C LYS A 4 -8.64 7.62 5.49
N GLN A 5 -9.88 7.83 5.07
CA GLN A 5 -10.97 6.90 5.34
C GLN A 5 -11.20 6.02 4.11
N ILE A 6 -11.32 4.72 4.35
CA ILE A 6 -11.49 3.68 3.35
C ILE A 6 -12.75 2.90 3.74
N THR A 7 -13.60 2.55 2.77
CA THR A 7 -14.81 1.76 3.06
C THR A 7 -14.77 0.48 2.24
N VAL A 8 -14.74 -0.66 2.93
CA VAL A 8 -14.67 -2.01 2.32
C VAL A 8 -15.81 -2.84 2.91
N ASN A 9 -16.56 -3.53 2.05
CA ASN A 9 -17.73 -4.34 2.44
C ASN A 9 -18.74 -3.65 3.38
N GLY A 10 -18.86 -2.32 3.32
CA GLY A 10 -19.73 -1.53 4.18
C GLY A 10 -19.13 -1.14 5.54
N ASN A 11 -17.93 -1.60 5.85
CA ASN A 11 -17.15 -1.20 7.03
C ASN A 11 -16.22 -0.03 6.69
N THR A 12 -16.19 0.99 7.54
CA THR A 12 -15.29 2.13 7.38
C THR A 12 -14.06 1.98 8.25
N TYR A 13 -12.90 2.05 7.60
CA TYR A 13 -11.58 1.97 8.21
C TYR A 13 -10.86 3.31 8.07
N LYS A 14 -10.18 3.70 9.13
CA LYS A 14 -9.33 4.88 9.17
C LYS A 14 -7.89 4.44 9.06
N VAL A 15 -7.21 4.88 8.01
CA VAL A 15 -5.80 4.55 7.77
C VAL A 15 -4.95 5.79 7.95
N ILE A 16 -3.89 5.67 8.74
CA ILE A 16 -2.91 6.74 8.94
C ILE A 16 -1.74 6.52 7.99
N LEU A 17 -1.73 7.24 6.88
CA LEU A 17 -0.64 7.26 5.90
C LEU A 17 0.52 8.11 6.44
N THR A 18 1.44 7.46 7.13
CA THR A 18 2.76 8.01 7.51
C THR A 18 3.80 7.67 6.44
N ASP A 19 4.97 8.31 6.48
CA ASP A 19 6.10 7.95 5.62
C ASP A 19 6.52 6.47 5.79
N GLN A 20 6.37 5.94 7.01
CA GLN A 20 6.62 4.53 7.29
C GLN A 20 5.62 3.61 6.56
N VAL A 21 4.31 3.90 6.65
CA VAL A 21 3.28 3.14 5.91
C VAL A 21 3.47 3.24 4.40
N ILE A 22 3.84 4.43 3.91
CA ILE A 22 4.18 4.63 2.49
C ILE A 22 5.39 3.76 2.09
N SER A 23 6.42 3.68 2.92
CA SER A 23 7.58 2.81 2.67
C SER A 23 7.17 1.35 2.62
N TYR A 24 6.36 0.87 3.58
CA TYR A 24 5.86 -0.51 3.59
C TYR A 24 5.04 -0.83 2.36
N VAL A 25 4.16 0.07 1.92
CA VAL A 25 3.37 -0.10 0.71
C VAL A 25 4.25 -0.18 -0.54
N ASN A 26 5.31 0.62 -0.62
CA ASN A 26 6.27 0.55 -1.74
C ASN A 26 7.07 -0.77 -1.73
N SER A 27 7.47 -1.26 -0.56
CA SER A 27 8.09 -2.58 -0.43
C SER A 27 7.14 -3.68 -0.86
N LEU A 28 5.87 -3.62 -0.41
CA LEU A 28 4.84 -4.57 -0.77
C LEU A 28 4.61 -4.64 -2.28
N LYS A 29 4.56 -3.49 -2.98
CA LYS A 29 4.48 -3.45 -4.46
C LYS A 29 5.64 -4.20 -5.11
N ARG A 30 6.88 -3.93 -4.66
CA ARG A 30 8.08 -4.60 -5.19
C ARG A 30 8.04 -6.10 -4.95
N LEU A 31 7.52 -6.53 -3.79
CA LEU A 31 7.37 -7.96 -3.47
C LEU A 31 6.37 -8.64 -4.41
N TYR A 32 5.23 -8.00 -4.69
CA TYR A 32 4.28 -8.50 -5.69
C TYR A 32 4.89 -8.58 -7.10
N GLU A 33 5.70 -7.61 -7.49
CA GLU A 33 6.44 -7.65 -8.78
C GLU A 33 7.50 -8.76 -8.81
N ASN A 34 8.17 -9.00 -7.67
CA ASN A 34 9.15 -10.09 -7.49
C ASN A 34 8.52 -11.48 -7.34
N THR A 35 7.19 -11.58 -7.26
CA THR A 35 6.48 -12.87 -7.27
C THR A 35 6.41 -13.46 -8.69
N SER A 36 7.09 -12.86 -9.68
CA SER A 36 7.34 -13.50 -10.98
C SER A 36 8.04 -14.83 -10.70
N TYR A 37 7.28 -15.92 -10.80
CA TYR A 37 7.55 -17.30 -10.33
C TYR A 37 8.76 -17.99 -10.98
N GLU A 38 9.94 -17.36 -10.98
CA GLU A 38 11.15 -17.91 -11.59
C GLU A 38 11.74 -19.04 -10.74
N ASP A 39 11.52 -19.04 -9.42
CA ASP A 39 11.94 -20.12 -8.53
C ASP A 39 10.93 -20.36 -7.37
N PRO A 40 10.63 -21.63 -7.02
CA PRO A 40 9.70 -21.97 -5.93
C PRO A 40 10.26 -21.70 -4.52
N GLU A 41 11.59 -21.68 -4.34
CA GLU A 41 12.21 -21.34 -3.05
C GLU A 41 12.05 -19.86 -2.70
N THR A 42 12.04 -18.98 -3.71
CA THR A 42 11.79 -17.54 -3.54
C THR A 42 10.34 -17.24 -3.19
N PHE A 43 9.39 -18.09 -3.57
CA PHE A 43 7.97 -17.88 -3.29
C PHE A 43 7.66 -17.88 -1.78
N GLU A 44 8.22 -18.82 -1.01
CA GLU A 44 7.97 -18.89 0.44
C GLU A 44 8.54 -17.67 1.15
N GLN A 45 9.76 -17.26 0.79
CA GLN A 45 10.40 -16.08 1.36
C GLN A 45 9.61 -14.80 1.04
N VAL A 46 9.27 -14.59 -0.23
CA VAL A 46 8.48 -13.43 -0.67
C VAL A 46 7.11 -13.41 0.01
N SER A 47 6.44 -14.55 0.15
CA SER A 47 5.15 -14.65 0.83
C SER A 47 5.24 -14.27 2.32
N SER A 48 6.29 -14.70 3.00
CA SER A 48 6.54 -14.34 4.41
C SER A 48 6.81 -12.85 4.55
N GLU A 49 7.57 -12.26 3.63
CA GLU A 49 7.87 -10.83 3.59
C GLU A 49 6.63 -9.98 3.28
N ILE A 50 5.77 -10.46 2.36
CA ILE A 50 4.46 -9.88 2.06
C ILE A 50 3.61 -9.87 3.33
N ALA A 51 3.46 -11.02 4.00
CA ALA A 51 2.64 -11.14 5.20
C ALA A 51 3.12 -10.22 6.33
N ALA A 52 4.43 -10.14 6.56
CA ALA A 52 5.03 -9.23 7.53
C ALA A 52 4.72 -7.76 7.19
N THR A 53 4.89 -7.39 5.93
CA THR A 53 4.64 -6.01 5.46
C THR A 53 3.16 -5.64 5.56
N VAL A 54 2.25 -6.56 5.21
CA VAL A 54 0.81 -6.38 5.38
C VAL A 54 0.44 -6.22 6.86
N GLY A 55 1.05 -7.01 7.74
CA GLY A 55 0.87 -6.87 9.19
C GLY A 55 1.28 -5.49 9.70
N GLU A 56 2.43 -4.98 9.26
CA GLU A 56 2.89 -3.63 9.60
C GLU A 56 1.93 -2.54 9.10
N ILE A 57 1.41 -2.67 7.88
CA ILE A 57 0.40 -1.74 7.33
C ILE A 57 -0.91 -1.85 8.13
N ALA A 58 -1.30 -3.06 8.53
CA ALA A 58 -2.52 -3.30 9.30
C ALA A 58 -2.50 -2.62 10.68
N THR A 59 -1.32 -2.43 11.28
CA THR A 59 -1.18 -1.65 12.53
C THR A 59 -1.58 -0.18 12.38
N ALA A 60 -1.59 0.35 11.14
CA ALA A 60 -1.99 1.72 10.85
C ALA A 60 -3.49 1.86 10.51
N ILE A 61 -4.26 0.76 10.58
CA ILE A 61 -5.70 0.70 10.31
C ILE A 61 -6.46 0.70 11.64
N ASP A 62 -7.44 1.59 11.77
CA ASP A 62 -8.32 1.72 12.92
C ASP A 62 -9.79 1.76 12.48
N PRO A 63 -10.67 0.86 12.96
CA PRO A 63 -10.38 -0.31 13.81
C PRO A 63 -9.55 -1.38 13.08
N PRO A 64 -8.98 -2.39 13.79
CA PRO A 64 -8.25 -3.48 13.15
C PRO A 64 -9.11 -4.14 12.06
N ALA A 65 -8.50 -4.31 10.89
CA ALA A 65 -9.14 -4.92 9.73
C ALA A 65 -9.44 -6.40 9.99
N ASP A 66 -10.60 -6.85 9.54
CA ASP A 66 -10.94 -8.27 9.51
C ASP A 66 -10.25 -8.94 8.31
N GLU A 67 -9.92 -10.23 8.38
CA GLU A 67 -9.21 -10.93 7.30
C GLU A 67 -9.96 -10.85 5.97
N GLY A 68 -11.30 -10.84 6.00
CA GLY A 68 -12.15 -10.69 4.82
C GLY A 68 -12.13 -9.29 4.18
N ASP A 69 -11.78 -8.26 4.95
CA ASP A 69 -11.69 -6.87 4.50
C ASP A 69 -10.25 -6.43 4.23
N LEU A 70 -9.27 -7.13 4.81
CA LEU A 70 -7.86 -6.78 4.77
C LEU A 70 -7.33 -6.63 3.34
N ASP A 71 -7.63 -7.58 2.44
CA ASP A 71 -7.18 -7.53 1.05
C ASP A 71 -7.69 -6.27 0.34
N GLY A 72 -8.98 -5.95 0.49
CA GLY A 72 -9.58 -4.76 -0.09
C GLY A 72 -9.00 -3.46 0.48
N ILE A 73 -8.76 -3.42 1.80
CA ILE A 73 -8.16 -2.25 2.45
C ILE A 73 -6.74 -2.04 1.96
N ILE A 74 -5.91 -3.09 1.92
CA ILE A 74 -4.53 -3.03 1.42
C ILE A 74 -4.51 -2.54 -0.04
N GLN A 75 -5.40 -3.06 -0.88
CA GLN A 75 -5.49 -2.62 -2.28
C GLN A 75 -5.82 -1.13 -2.39
N GLU A 76 -6.74 -0.62 -1.56
CA GLU A 76 -7.09 0.80 -1.53
C GLU A 76 -5.96 1.69 -0.99
N ILE A 77 -5.20 1.19 0.00
CA ILE A 77 -3.99 1.85 0.51
C ILE A 77 -2.94 1.96 -0.60
N ILE A 78 -2.66 0.86 -1.32
CA ILE A 78 -1.73 0.84 -2.46
C ILE A 78 -2.15 1.88 -3.50
N ARG A 79 -3.43 1.89 -3.91
CA ARG A 79 -3.97 2.89 -4.84
C ARG A 79 -3.83 4.31 -4.32
N SER A 80 -4.08 4.53 -3.03
CA SER A 80 -3.95 5.86 -2.41
C SER A 80 -2.51 6.36 -2.41
N VAL A 81 -1.54 5.49 -2.13
CA VAL A 81 -0.11 5.85 -2.18
C VAL A 81 0.31 6.13 -3.63
N ASP A 82 -0.13 5.32 -4.58
CA ASP A 82 0.18 5.47 -6.01
C ASP A 82 -0.40 6.77 -6.59
N SER A 83 -1.66 7.07 -6.29
CA SER A 83 -2.31 8.33 -6.67
C SER A 83 -1.52 9.53 -6.15
N ARG A 84 -1.00 9.47 -4.93
CA ARG A 84 -0.20 10.57 -4.36
C ARG A 84 1.14 10.73 -5.06
N ALA A 85 1.79 9.63 -5.44
CA ALA A 85 3.01 9.68 -6.24
C ALA A 85 2.74 10.33 -7.60
N ALA A 86 1.67 9.91 -8.29
CA ALA A 86 1.26 10.47 -9.57
C ALA A 86 0.88 11.96 -9.48
N GLU A 87 0.17 12.39 -8.42
CA GLU A 87 -0.16 13.81 -8.19
C GLU A 87 1.08 14.68 -7.96
N MET A 88 2.13 14.15 -7.32
CA MET A 88 3.41 14.86 -7.18
C MET A 88 4.14 14.98 -8.53
N GLU A 89 4.18 13.90 -9.32
CA GLU A 89 4.81 13.91 -10.64
C GLU A 89 4.11 14.86 -11.63
N GLN A 90 2.77 14.90 -11.62
CA GLN A 90 2.00 15.83 -12.45
C GLN A 90 2.24 17.30 -12.08
N GLN A 91 2.48 17.61 -10.81
CA GLN A 91 2.80 18.98 -10.38
C GLN A 91 4.22 19.40 -10.80
N LEU A 92 5.18 18.46 -10.76
CA LEU A 92 6.55 18.67 -11.25
C LEU A 92 6.60 18.83 -12.78
N SER A 93 5.78 18.10 -13.54
CA SER A 93 5.73 18.24 -15.00
C SER A 93 5.10 19.56 -15.45
N LYS A 94 4.08 20.04 -14.73
CA LYS A 94 3.43 21.34 -15.00
C LYS A 94 4.37 22.54 -14.81
N SER A 95 5.31 22.43 -13.86
CA SER A 95 6.36 23.43 -13.64
C SER A 95 7.43 23.46 -14.74
N ARG A 96 7.73 22.32 -15.40
CA ARG A 96 8.74 22.25 -16.48
C ARG A 96 8.24 22.69 -17.84
N SER A 97 6.94 22.64 -18.11
CA SER A 97 6.38 23.06 -19.40
C SER A 97 6.17 24.58 -19.54
N SER A 98 6.46 25.37 -18.51
CA SER A 98 6.27 26.83 -18.49
C SER A 98 7.59 27.61 -18.58
N ARG A 99 8.66 27.02 -19.11
CA ARG A 99 9.97 27.66 -19.29
C ARG A 99 10.43 27.59 -20.73
#